data_AF-A0A7V8FP90-F1
#
_entry.id   AF-A0A7V8FP90-F1
#
_cell.length_a   1.000
_cell.length_b   1.000
_cell.length_c   1.000
_cell.angle_alpha   90.00
_cell.angle_beta   90.00
_cell.angle_gamma   90.00
#
_symmetry.space_group_name_H-M   'P 1'
#
loop_
_entity.id
_entity.type
_entity.pdbx_description
1 polymer ?
#
loop_
_entity_poly.entity_id
_entity_poly.type
_entity_poly.pdbx_seq_one_letter_code
_entity_poly.pdbx_strand_id
1 'polypeptide(L)'
;MRDRHLSLDHLTRPAESHRVMDALRRGTTRRDLLALLAAGGMQATLAGGLAGVAFSAHAQATATPKRGGRIRVAAATAAVSDTFDPAKQSNQSDYVRCNMVYNGLTALDGSLTPQPALAESFTTADARTWVFTLRQGVTFHGQGAGAGRRGVFHPAPQGPGHRVQGQDAG
;
A
#
# COMPACT_ATOMS: atom_id res chain seq x y z
N MET A 1 -51.45 7.17 14.73
CA MET A 1 -50.66 6.84 13.52
C MET A 1 -49.24 6.55 13.98
N ARG A 2 -48.69 5.38 13.65
CA ARG A 2 -47.42 4.87 14.21
C ARG A 2 -46.25 5.27 13.32
N ASP A 3 -45.25 5.92 13.90
CA ASP A 3 -43.95 6.18 13.28
C ASP A 3 -43.20 4.87 13.06
N ARG A 4 -42.93 4.53 11.79
CA ARG A 4 -42.06 3.41 11.42
C ARG A 4 -40.62 3.90 11.46
N HIS A 5 -39.99 3.76 12.62
CA HIS A 5 -38.54 3.82 12.74
C HIS A 5 -37.96 2.61 12.00
N LEU A 6 -37.39 2.82 10.83
CA LEU A 6 -36.61 1.81 10.10
C LEU A 6 -35.34 1.53 10.91
N SER A 7 -35.42 0.56 11.83
CA SER A 7 -34.28 0.09 12.61
C SER A 7 -33.27 -0.58 11.67
N LEU A 8 -32.13 0.08 11.48
CA LEU A 8 -30.95 -0.41 10.76
C LEU A 8 -30.13 -1.43 11.58
N ASP A 9 -30.58 -1.78 12.79
CA ASP A 9 -29.84 -2.60 13.76
C ASP A 9 -29.75 -4.09 13.38
N HIS A 10 -30.46 -4.51 12.33
CA HIS A 10 -30.53 -5.91 11.90
C HIS A 10 -29.56 -6.26 10.76
N LEU A 11 -28.83 -5.29 10.19
CA LEU A 11 -28.08 -5.50 8.93
C LEU A 11 -26.60 -5.86 9.10
N THR A 12 -26.04 -5.84 10.32
CA THR A 12 -24.62 -6.12 10.54
C THR A 12 -24.38 -6.81 11.87
N ARG A 13 -24.81 -8.07 12.03
CA ARG A 13 -24.32 -8.87 13.16
C ARG A 13 -22.83 -9.17 12.95
N PRO A 14 -21.98 -9.10 14.00
CA PRO A 14 -20.55 -9.42 13.89
C PRO A 14 -20.28 -10.79 13.26
N ALA A 15 -21.12 -11.79 13.56
CA ALA A 15 -21.01 -13.13 12.99
C ALA A 15 -21.23 -13.18 11.47
N GLU A 16 -22.08 -12.31 10.92
CA GLU A 16 -22.31 -12.19 9.48
C GLU A 16 -21.17 -11.43 8.80
N SER A 17 -20.67 -10.37 9.43
CA SER A 17 -19.48 -9.64 8.98
C SER A 17 -18.26 -10.56 8.89
N HIS A 18 -18.05 -11.45 9.87
CA HIS A 18 -16.95 -12.42 9.83
C HIS A 18 -17.10 -13.42 8.69
N ARG A 19 -18.32 -13.92 8.42
CA ARG A 19 -18.58 -14.85 7.29
C ARG A 19 -18.39 -14.20 5.93
N VAL A 20 -18.79 -12.94 5.78
CA VAL A 20 -18.58 -12.16 4.55
C VAL A 20 -17.10 -11.87 4.34
N MET A 21 -16.38 -11.45 5.39
CA MET A 21 -14.95 -11.18 5.31
C MET A 21 -14.13 -12.45 5.03
N ASP A 22 -14.53 -13.60 5.58
CA ASP A 22 -13.93 -14.89 5.30
C ASP A 22 -14.20 -15.38 3.86
N ALA A 23 -15.41 -15.14 3.34
CA ALA A 23 -15.75 -15.46 1.95
C ALA A 23 -14.96 -14.58 0.96
N LEU A 24 -14.78 -13.30 1.28
CA LEU A 24 -13.95 -12.36 0.51
C LEU A 24 -12.47 -12.78 0.52
N ARG A 25 -11.96 -13.25 1.66
CA ARG A 25 -10.57 -13.72 1.81
C ARG A 25 -10.28 -15.02 1.04
N ARG A 26 -11.25 -15.91 0.90
CA ARG A 26 -11.09 -17.21 0.19
C ARG A 26 -11.40 -17.15 -1.31
N GLY A 27 -11.83 -16.00 -1.81
CA GLY A 27 -12.32 -15.84 -3.19
C GLY A 27 -13.72 -16.44 -3.34
N THR A 28 -14.73 -15.59 -3.45
CA THR A 28 -16.13 -16.02 -3.56
C THR A 28 -16.49 -16.37 -5.00
N THR A 29 -17.11 -17.53 -5.25
CA THR A 29 -17.51 -17.91 -6.61
C THR A 29 -18.82 -17.23 -7.03
N ARG A 30 -19.14 -17.22 -8.35
CA ARG A 30 -20.39 -16.65 -8.89
C ARG A 30 -21.65 -17.14 -8.20
N ARG A 31 -21.72 -18.43 -7.91
CA ARG A 31 -22.89 -19.02 -7.27
C ARG A 31 -23.01 -18.56 -5.82
N ASP A 32 -21.89 -18.42 -5.12
CA ASP A 32 -21.85 -17.98 -3.73
C ASP A 32 -22.21 -16.50 -3.60
N LEU A 33 -21.70 -15.64 -4.50
CA LEU A 33 -22.09 -14.22 -4.54
C LEU A 33 -23.57 -14.05 -4.90
N LEU A 34 -24.08 -14.78 -5.88
CA LEU A 34 -25.50 -14.71 -6.25
C LEU A 34 -26.40 -15.24 -5.13
N ALA A 35 -25.99 -16.30 -4.44
CA ALA A 35 -26.70 -16.83 -3.28
C ALA A 35 -26.70 -15.84 -2.10
N LEU A 36 -25.57 -15.18 -1.83
CA LEU A 36 -25.45 -14.14 -0.80
C LEU A 36 -26.30 -12.90 -1.12
N LEU A 37 -26.26 -12.41 -2.36
CA LEU A 37 -27.04 -11.24 -2.79
C LEU A 37 -28.55 -11.54 -2.80
N ALA A 38 -28.95 -12.75 -3.23
CA ALA A 38 -30.33 -13.19 -3.17
C ALA A 38 -30.80 -13.35 -1.71
N ALA A 39 -29.97 -13.90 -0.83
CA ALA A 39 -30.26 -14.01 0.60
C ALA A 39 -30.39 -12.64 1.28
N GLY A 40 -29.65 -11.62 0.80
CA GLY A 40 -29.76 -10.23 1.24
C GLY A 40 -30.94 -9.44 0.68
N GLY A 41 -31.86 -10.08 -0.06
CA GLY A 41 -33.07 -9.43 -0.60
C GLY A 41 -32.82 -8.47 -1.76
N MET A 42 -31.63 -8.48 -2.37
CA MET A 42 -31.35 -7.65 -3.54
C MET A 42 -32.14 -8.16 -4.76
N GLN A 43 -32.82 -7.23 -5.42
CA GLN A 43 -33.55 -7.51 -6.66
C GLN A 43 -32.59 -8.07 -7.72
N ALA A 44 -33.04 -9.08 -8.47
CA ALA A 44 -32.22 -9.82 -9.42
C ALA A 44 -31.52 -8.93 -10.48
N THR A 45 -32.10 -7.77 -10.79
CA THR A 45 -31.54 -6.77 -11.71
C THR A 45 -30.31 -6.05 -11.13
N LEU A 46 -30.35 -5.66 -9.85
CA LEU A 46 -29.23 -5.05 -9.14
C LEU A 46 -28.14 -6.10 -8.82
N ALA A 47 -28.56 -7.31 -8.42
CA ALA A 47 -27.64 -8.42 -8.17
C ALA A 47 -26.92 -8.87 -9.44
N GLY A 48 -27.62 -8.93 -10.58
CA GLY A 48 -27.05 -9.24 -11.89
C GLY A 48 -26.10 -8.16 -12.39
N GLY A 49 -26.43 -6.89 -12.19
CA GLY A 49 -25.57 -5.75 -12.53
C GLY A 49 -24.26 -5.78 -11.74
N LEU A 50 -24.33 -5.86 -10.41
CA LEU A 50 -23.17 -5.89 -9.52
C LEU A 50 -22.32 -7.16 -9.68
N ALA A 51 -22.94 -8.32 -9.88
CA ALA A 51 -22.21 -9.52 -10.23
C ALA A 51 -21.49 -9.36 -11.58
N GLY A 52 -22.13 -8.77 -12.59
CA GLY A 52 -21.53 -8.51 -13.89
C GLY A 52 -20.28 -7.63 -13.84
N VAL A 53 -20.30 -6.54 -13.05
CA VAL A 53 -19.08 -5.71 -12.83
C VAL A 53 -18.01 -6.45 -12.03
N ALA A 54 -18.38 -7.26 -11.03
CA ALA A 54 -17.41 -8.06 -10.29
C ALA A 54 -16.74 -9.15 -11.15
N PHE A 55 -17.49 -9.80 -12.06
CA PHE A 55 -16.96 -10.83 -12.96
C PHE A 55 -16.12 -10.27 -14.10
N SER A 56 -16.48 -9.10 -14.65
CA SER A 56 -15.62 -8.42 -15.63
C SER A 56 -14.30 -7.97 -14.99
N ALA A 57 -14.33 -7.48 -13.74
CA ALA A 57 -13.11 -7.17 -13.00
C ALA A 57 -12.23 -8.42 -12.77
N HIS A 58 -12.82 -9.59 -12.50
CA HIS A 58 -12.09 -10.85 -12.34
C HIS A 58 -11.56 -11.43 -13.67
N ALA A 59 -12.31 -11.29 -14.77
CA ALA A 59 -11.87 -11.70 -16.11
C ALA A 59 -10.68 -10.85 -16.60
N GLN A 60 -10.62 -9.57 -16.21
CA GLN A 60 -9.46 -8.71 -16.45
C GLN A 60 -8.20 -9.19 -15.74
N ALA A 61 -8.33 -9.86 -14.58
CA ALA A 61 -7.20 -10.44 -13.85
C ALA A 61 -6.65 -11.73 -14.48
N THR A 62 -7.41 -12.37 -15.38
CA THR A 62 -7.00 -13.58 -16.12
C THR A 62 -6.46 -13.28 -17.52
N ALA A 63 -6.50 -12.03 -17.97
CA ALA A 63 -5.94 -11.63 -19.25
C ALA A 63 -4.41 -11.67 -19.21
N THR A 64 -3.77 -12.26 -20.22
CA THR A 64 -2.32 -12.25 -20.37
C THR A 64 -1.80 -10.80 -20.36
N PRO A 65 -0.87 -10.43 -19.46
CA PRO A 65 -0.33 -9.08 -19.41
C PRO A 65 0.28 -8.68 -20.75
N LYS A 66 -0.19 -7.56 -21.31
CA LYS A 66 0.40 -6.99 -22.53
C LYS A 66 1.63 -6.20 -22.15
N ARG A 67 2.75 -6.47 -22.82
CA ARG A 67 3.99 -5.72 -22.64
C ARG A 67 3.83 -4.32 -23.24
N GLY A 68 4.16 -3.30 -22.46
CA GLY A 68 3.98 -1.90 -22.83
C GLY A 68 2.59 -1.36 -22.50
N GLY A 69 2.46 -0.04 -22.48
CA GLY A 69 1.22 0.65 -22.10
C GLY A 69 1.50 2.04 -21.55
N ARG A 70 0.44 2.80 -21.30
CA ARG A 70 0.51 4.10 -20.62
C ARG A 70 -0.43 4.07 -19.43
N ILE A 71 0.09 4.38 -18.25
CA ILE A 71 -0.72 4.65 -17.07
C ILE A 71 -0.97 6.17 -17.01
N ARG A 72 -2.20 6.56 -16.68
CA ARG A 72 -2.54 7.95 -16.34
C ARG A 72 -2.99 7.94 -14.89
N VAL A 73 -2.29 8.69 -14.05
CA VAL A 73 -2.54 8.75 -12.61
C VAL A 73 -2.85 10.20 -12.26
N ALA A 74 -3.94 10.43 -11.52
CA ALA A 74 -4.23 11.72 -10.92
C ALA A 74 -3.51 11.82 -9.57
N ALA A 75 -2.83 12.94 -9.35
CA ALA A 75 -2.20 13.25 -8.08
C ALA A 75 -3.07 14.23 -7.30
N ALA A 76 -3.10 14.10 -5.97
CA ALA A 76 -3.91 14.97 -5.11
C ALA A 76 -3.30 16.39 -4.97
N THR A 77 -2.01 16.54 -5.25
CA THR A 77 -1.25 17.77 -5.05
C THR A 77 -0.35 18.08 -6.24
N ALA A 78 -0.12 19.37 -6.49
CA ALA A 78 0.91 19.86 -7.40
C ALA A 78 1.46 21.17 -6.84
N ALA A 79 2.76 21.21 -6.56
CA ALA A 79 3.44 22.38 -6.04
C ALA A 79 4.75 22.66 -6.77
N VAL A 80 5.21 23.92 -6.75
CA VAL A 80 6.53 24.29 -7.30
C VAL A 80 7.67 23.64 -6.50
N SER A 81 7.40 23.27 -5.25
CA SER A 81 8.35 22.57 -4.36
C SER A 81 8.39 21.04 -4.60
N ASP A 82 7.61 20.50 -5.53
CA ASP A 82 7.67 19.08 -5.90
C ASP A 82 9.09 18.69 -6.34
N THR A 83 9.53 17.48 -5.97
CA THR A 83 10.93 17.08 -6.19
C THR A 83 11.08 15.59 -6.50
N PHE A 84 12.13 15.26 -7.26
CA PHE A 84 12.62 13.90 -7.47
C PHE A 84 13.82 13.56 -6.58
N ASP A 85 14.24 14.48 -5.71
CA ASP A 85 15.30 14.23 -4.73
C ASP A 85 14.71 13.41 -3.55
N PRO A 86 15.03 12.11 -3.41
CA PRO A 86 14.45 11.27 -2.37
C PRO A 86 14.82 11.73 -0.94
N ALA A 87 15.85 12.56 -0.77
CA ALA A 87 16.22 13.13 0.51
C ALA A 87 15.38 14.36 0.90
N LYS A 88 14.62 14.93 -0.04
CA LYS A 88 13.81 16.16 0.15
C LYS A 88 12.32 15.94 -0.06
N GLN A 89 11.88 14.71 -0.30
CA GLN A 89 10.46 14.37 -0.43
C GLN A 89 9.68 14.85 0.80
N SER A 90 8.53 15.48 0.56
CA SER A 90 7.70 16.03 1.65
C SER A 90 6.20 15.77 1.48
N ASN A 91 5.79 15.17 0.36
CA ASN A 91 4.39 14.88 0.07
C ASN A 91 4.21 13.52 -0.63
N GLN A 92 2.95 13.09 -0.76
CA GLN A 92 2.58 11.80 -1.33
C GLN A 92 2.93 11.66 -2.83
N SER A 93 2.88 12.76 -3.58
CA SER A 93 3.21 12.75 -5.01
C SER A 93 4.71 12.56 -5.23
N ASP A 94 5.56 13.21 -4.43
CA ASP A 94 7.02 13.00 -4.42
C ASP A 94 7.36 11.55 -4.07
N TYR A 95 6.73 11.00 -3.04
CA TYR A 95 6.93 9.61 -2.61
C TYR A 95 6.64 8.63 -3.75
N VAL A 96 5.47 8.76 -4.40
CA VAL A 96 5.10 7.90 -5.54
C VAL A 96 6.12 8.03 -6.67
N ARG A 97 6.49 9.26 -7.05
CA ARG A 97 7.47 9.53 -8.12
C ARG A 97 8.84 8.92 -7.81
N CYS A 98 9.33 9.11 -6.59
CA CYS A 98 10.62 8.57 -6.17
C CYS A 98 10.59 7.03 -6.17
N ASN A 99 9.53 6.40 -5.66
CA ASN A 99 9.41 4.95 -5.67
C ASN A 99 9.23 4.33 -7.07
N MET A 100 8.94 5.13 -8.10
CA MET A 100 8.96 4.67 -9.50
C MET A 100 10.37 4.64 -10.11
N VAL A 101 11.34 5.36 -9.54
CA VAL A 101 12.68 5.57 -10.13
C VAL A 101 13.81 5.05 -9.22
N TYR A 102 13.58 4.97 -7.91
CA TYR A 102 14.58 4.56 -6.92
C TYR A 102 14.13 3.32 -6.14
N ASN A 103 15.08 2.47 -5.79
CA ASN A 103 14.86 1.32 -4.92
C ASN A 103 15.51 1.55 -3.55
N GLY A 104 14.74 1.34 -2.47
CA GLY A 104 15.26 1.32 -1.10
C GLY A 104 15.92 0.00 -0.74
N LEU A 105 16.65 -0.03 0.39
CA LEU A 105 17.19 -1.26 0.97
C LEU A 105 16.08 -2.25 1.33
N THR A 106 14.98 -1.72 1.85
CA THR A 106 13.75 -2.45 2.20
C THR A 106 12.53 -1.79 1.56
N ALA A 107 11.44 -2.53 1.46
CA ALA A 107 10.12 -2.02 1.10
C ALA A 107 9.11 -2.47 2.15
N LEU A 108 8.04 -1.70 2.36
CA LEU A 108 6.96 -2.11 3.27
C LEU A 108 5.94 -2.98 2.53
N ASP A 109 5.52 -4.07 3.17
CA ASP A 109 4.41 -4.88 2.66
C ASP A 109 3.02 -4.33 3.08
N GLY A 110 1.96 -5.06 2.75
CA GLY A 110 0.58 -4.67 3.10
C GLY A 110 0.29 -4.66 4.61
N SER A 111 1.18 -5.22 5.43
CA SER A 111 1.13 -5.15 6.89
C SER A 111 2.00 -4.04 7.47
N LEU A 112 2.63 -3.23 6.60
CA LEU A 112 3.65 -2.23 6.96
C LEU A 112 4.90 -2.85 7.59
N THR A 113 5.16 -4.12 7.30
CA THR A 113 6.38 -4.79 7.76
C THR A 113 7.49 -4.56 6.73
N PRO A 114 8.72 -4.17 7.15
CA PRO A 114 9.86 -4.08 6.25
C PRO A 114 10.24 -5.44 5.67
N GLN A 115 10.24 -5.53 4.35
CA GLN A 115 10.67 -6.67 3.57
C GLN A 115 11.95 -6.35 2.78
N PRO A 116 12.80 -7.34 2.49
CA PRO A 116 13.99 -7.16 1.66
C PRO A 116 13.63 -6.61 0.27
N ALA A 117 14.29 -5.52 -0.14
CA ALA A 117 14.15 -4.94 -1.48
C ALA A 117 15.51 -4.98 -2.21
N LEU A 118 16.30 -3.90 -2.18
CA LEU A 118 17.66 -3.91 -2.71
C LEU A 118 18.62 -4.76 -1.86
N ALA A 119 18.40 -4.78 -0.55
CA ALA A 119 19.05 -5.73 0.34
C ALA A 119 18.38 -7.11 0.18
N GLU A 120 19.18 -8.17 0.15
CA GLU A 120 18.68 -9.55 0.22
C GLU A 120 18.55 -10.05 1.67
N SER A 121 19.33 -9.46 2.59
CA SER A 121 19.25 -9.71 4.01
C SER A 121 19.76 -8.52 4.80
N PHE A 122 19.33 -8.42 6.06
CA PHE A 122 19.88 -7.46 7.00
C PHE A 122 19.85 -8.03 8.41
N THR A 123 20.85 -7.72 9.20
CA THR A 123 20.97 -8.17 10.59
C THR A 123 21.41 -7.04 11.49
N THR A 124 21.07 -7.16 12.77
CA THR A 124 21.57 -6.27 13.83
C THR A 124 21.71 -7.08 15.11
N ALA A 125 22.69 -6.72 15.93
CA ALA A 125 22.88 -7.31 17.27
C ALA A 125 22.39 -6.36 18.38
N ASP A 126 22.34 -5.06 18.10
CA ASP A 126 22.16 -3.99 19.10
C ASP A 126 21.11 -2.94 18.69
N ALA A 127 20.43 -3.14 17.55
CA ALA A 127 19.52 -2.19 16.91
C ALA A 127 20.13 -0.81 16.57
N ARG A 128 21.45 -0.64 16.72
CA ARG A 128 22.18 0.59 16.40
C ARG A 128 23.02 0.41 15.14
N THR A 129 23.63 -0.76 15.00
CA THR A 129 24.44 -1.15 13.86
C THR A 129 23.67 -2.16 13.03
N TRP A 130 23.39 -1.81 11.77
CA TRP A 130 22.67 -2.65 10.83
C TRP A 130 23.60 -3.05 9.69
N VAL A 131 23.72 -4.36 9.45
CA VAL A 131 24.53 -4.91 8.36
C VAL A 131 23.58 -5.37 7.27
N PHE A 132 23.67 -4.75 6.09
CA PHE A 132 22.88 -5.10 4.92
C PHE A 132 23.73 -5.86 3.91
N THR A 133 23.21 -6.97 3.41
CA THR A 133 23.75 -7.67 2.24
C THR A 133 22.96 -7.24 1.01
N LEU A 134 23.64 -6.69 0.01
CA LEU A 134 23.00 -6.20 -1.21
C LEU A 134 22.92 -7.30 -2.27
N ARG A 135 21.85 -7.28 -3.07
CA ARG A 135 21.72 -8.15 -4.25
C ARG A 135 22.86 -7.92 -5.23
N GLN A 136 23.32 -8.99 -5.85
CA GLN A 136 24.34 -8.92 -6.90
C GLN A 136 23.75 -8.39 -8.21
N GLY A 137 24.59 -7.75 -9.04
CA GLY A 137 24.20 -7.28 -10.38
C GLY A 137 23.30 -6.04 -10.41
N VAL A 138 23.13 -5.32 -9.29
CA VAL A 138 22.42 -4.03 -9.26
C VAL A 138 23.16 -3.02 -10.13
N THR A 139 22.42 -2.31 -10.98
CA THR A 139 22.94 -1.25 -11.87
C THR A 139 22.14 0.03 -11.72
N PHE A 140 22.80 1.16 -11.99
CA PHE A 140 22.15 2.46 -12.06
C PHE A 140 21.82 2.82 -13.51
N HIS A 141 20.79 3.64 -13.71
CA HIS A 141 20.28 4.01 -15.03
C HIS A 141 21.24 4.85 -15.90
N GLY A 142 22.29 5.45 -15.32
CA GLY A 142 23.05 6.55 -15.92
C GLY A 142 24.49 6.29 -16.36
N GLN A 143 24.96 5.03 -16.33
CA GLN A 143 26.25 4.48 -16.85
C GLN A 143 27.02 3.66 -15.78
N GLY A 144 27.61 2.54 -16.23
CA GLY A 144 28.76 1.87 -15.63
C GLY A 144 28.48 0.94 -14.45
N ALA A 145 28.77 -0.36 -14.63
CA ALA A 145 28.75 -1.34 -13.54
C ALA A 145 29.72 -0.96 -12.41
N GLY A 146 29.28 -1.14 -11.16
CA GLY A 146 30.17 -1.26 -10.02
C GLY A 146 29.83 -0.35 -8.84
N ALA A 147 29.23 -0.92 -7.81
CA ALA A 147 29.62 -0.60 -6.44
C ALA A 147 29.15 -1.72 -5.50
N GLY A 148 29.84 -2.86 -5.57
CA GLY A 148 30.08 -3.67 -4.38
C GLY A 148 30.95 -2.86 -3.41
N ARG A 149 30.39 -1.83 -2.77
CA ARG A 149 31.02 -1.14 -1.65
C ARG A 149 30.08 -1.34 -0.47
N ARG A 150 30.59 -2.01 0.57
CA ARG A 150 29.96 -2.10 1.89
C ARG A 150 29.49 -0.70 2.31
N GLY A 151 28.21 -0.42 2.16
CA GLY A 151 27.59 0.78 2.68
C GLY A 151 27.41 0.60 4.17
N VAL A 152 28.35 1.13 4.97
CA VAL A 152 28.13 1.27 6.42
C VAL A 152 27.22 2.48 6.60
N PHE A 153 25.92 2.21 6.78
CA PHE A 153 24.95 3.24 7.13
C PHE A 153 25.31 3.79 8.53
N HIS A 154 25.81 5.01 8.58
CA HIS A 154 25.96 5.72 9.85
C HIS A 154 24.60 6.32 10.22
N PRO A 155 24.08 6.07 11.43
CA PRO A 155 22.88 6.75 11.88
C PRO A 155 23.12 8.27 11.83
N ALA A 156 22.12 9.02 11.34
CA ALA A 156 22.20 10.47 11.29
C ALA A 156 22.56 11.02 12.67
N PRO A 157 23.51 11.98 12.79
CA PRO A 157 23.84 12.57 14.06
C PRO A 157 22.56 13.20 14.64
N GLN A 158 22.18 12.73 15.83
CA GLN A 158 21.11 13.37 16.58
C GLN A 158 21.58 14.78 16.89
N GLY A 159 20.99 15.77 16.21
CA GLY A 159 21.27 17.18 16.46
C GLY A 159 21.05 17.49 17.95
N PRO A 160 21.81 18.43 18.53
CA PRO A 160 21.68 18.77 19.94
C PRO A 160 20.23 19.15 20.25
N GLY A 161 19.65 18.48 21.25
CA GLY A 161 18.27 18.66 21.65
C GLY A 161 17.96 20.14 21.88
N HIS A 162 17.05 20.68 21.07
CA HIS A 162 16.44 21.97 21.37
C HIS A 162 15.64 21.81 22.66
N ARG A 163 16.24 22.26 23.76
CA ARG A 163 15.56 22.50 25.03
C ARG A 163 14.46 23.52 24.74
N VAL A 164 13.22 23.07 24.70
CA VAL A 164 12.04 23.94 24.73
C VAL A 164 12.12 24.71 26.05
N GLN A 165 12.48 25.97 25.97
CA GLN A 165 12.51 26.87 27.11
C GLN A 165 11.04 27.17 27.46
N GLY A 166 10.64 26.77 28.67
CA GLY A 166 9.32 27.08 29.21
C GLY A 166 9.10 28.59 29.22
N GLN A 167 7.98 29.02 28.62
CA GLN A 167 7.42 30.34 28.83
C GLN A 167 6.70 30.31 30.18
N ASP A 168 7.37 30.85 31.20
CA ASP A 168 6.73 31.30 32.43
C ASP A 168 6.53 32.83 32.36
N ALA A 169 5.26 33.21 32.48
CA ALA A 169 4.67 34.42 33.04
C ALA A 169 5.10 35.83 32.57
N GLY A 170 4.08 36.56 32.11
CA GLY A 170 3.98 38.02 32.01
C GLY A 170 2.55 38.40 31.62
#